data_AF-A0A2T0KEQ2-F1
#
_entry.id   AF-A0A2T0KEQ2-F1
#
_cell.length_a   1.000
_cell.length_b   1.000
_cell.length_c   1.000
_cell.angle_alpha   90.00
_cell.angle_beta   90.00
_cell.angle_gamma   90.00
#
_symmetry.space_group_name_H-M   'P 1'
#
loop_
_entity.id
_entity.type
_entity.pdbx_description
1 polymer ?
#
loop_
_entity_poly.entity_id
_entity_poly.type
_entity_poly.pdbx_seq_one_letter_code
_entity_poly.pdbx_strand_id
1 'polypeptide(L)'
;MRAGRPFDLTQRQIEQALRERTRYRYVVPRVLRDGPGFRIESPCCSRNVDANGGLIDIAWLTRDEDGMWHPSARDHASHRWMPQHESTDLAELLDTLCIDRECVFWP
;
A
#
# COMPACT_ATOMS: atom_id res chain seq x y z
N MET A 1 -0.53 -0.71 31.41
CA MET A 1 -1.13 -0.03 30.24
C MET A 1 -0.28 -0.36 29.02
N ARG A 2 -0.80 -1.13 28.07
CA ARG A 2 -0.06 -1.47 26.84
C ARG A 2 -0.15 -0.26 25.90
N ALA A 3 0.88 0.56 25.88
CA ALA A 3 1.12 1.45 24.75
C ALA A 3 1.35 0.55 23.53
N GLY A 4 0.33 0.37 22.68
CA GLY A 4 0.55 -0.23 21.37
C GLY A 4 1.63 0.59 20.68
N ARG A 5 2.65 -0.06 20.10
CA ARG A 5 3.72 0.69 19.44
C ARG A 5 3.06 1.52 18.32
N PRO A 6 3.53 2.75 18.02
CA PRO A 6 2.96 3.58 16.96
C PRO A 6 2.75 2.82 15.65
N PHE A 7 3.68 1.92 15.33
CA PHE A 7 3.62 1.02 14.18
C PHE A 7 2.40 0.07 14.17
N ASP A 8 1.96 -0.45 15.32
CA ASP A 8 0.81 -1.35 15.39
C ASP A 8 -0.49 -0.60 15.09
N LEU A 9 -0.58 0.68 15.48
CA LEU A 9 -1.73 1.54 15.18
C LEU A 9 -1.75 1.94 13.71
N THR A 10 -0.60 2.35 13.17
CA THR A 10 -0.47 2.69 11.75
C THR A 10 -0.80 1.50 10.86
N GLN A 11 -0.26 0.31 11.16
CA GLN A 11 -0.55 -0.89 10.37
C GLN A 11 -2.06 -1.17 10.35
N ARG A 12 -2.73 -1.10 11.51
CA ARG A 12 -4.18 -1.30 11.60
C ARG A 12 -4.97 -0.25 10.83
N GLN A 13 -4.51 1.01 10.83
CA GLN A 13 -5.13 2.08 10.04
C GLN A 13 -5.05 1.78 8.54
N ILE A 14 -3.88 1.36 8.05
CA ILE A 14 -3.68 0.95 6.65
C ILE A 14 -4.59 -0.24 6.31
N GLU A 15 -4.58 -1.28 7.14
CA GLU A 15 -5.42 -2.47 6.96
C GLU A 15 -6.92 -2.11 6.95
N GLN A 16 -7.36 -1.19 7.80
CA GLN A 16 -8.75 -0.76 7.87
C GLN A 16 -9.16 0.02 6.61
N ALA A 17 -8.37 0.99 6.18
CA ALA A 17 -8.65 1.75 4.95
C ALA A 17 -8.73 0.81 3.74
N LEU A 18 -7.78 -0.13 3.64
CA LEU A 18 -7.81 -1.16 2.61
C LEU A 18 -9.10 -1.98 2.66
N ARG A 19 -9.65 -2.33 3.83
CA ARG A 19 -10.92 -3.09 3.91
C ARG A 19 -12.12 -2.29 3.42
N GLU A 20 -12.13 -0.99 3.62
CA GLU A 20 -13.24 -0.11 3.25
C GLU A 20 -13.23 0.29 1.77
N ARG A 21 -12.19 -0.11 1.03
CA ARG A 21 -12.02 0.24 -0.38
C ARG A 21 -13.17 -0.22 -1.27
N THR A 22 -13.47 0.60 -2.26
CA THR A 22 -14.58 0.38 -3.19
C THR A 22 -14.16 -0.42 -4.42
N ARG A 23 -12.87 -0.38 -4.81
CA ARG A 23 -12.28 -1.13 -5.93
C ARG A 23 -11.57 -2.40 -5.44
N TYR A 24 -11.32 -3.36 -6.34
CA TYR A 24 -10.57 -4.58 -6.02
C TYR A 24 -11.16 -5.39 -4.83
N ARG A 25 -12.49 -5.40 -4.66
CA ARG A 25 -13.18 -5.95 -3.47
C ARG A 25 -12.95 -7.44 -3.21
N TYR A 26 -12.57 -8.20 -4.25
CA TYR A 26 -12.46 -9.65 -4.18
C TYR A 26 -11.05 -10.15 -3.82
N VAL A 27 -10.05 -9.28 -3.84
CA VAL A 27 -8.70 -9.62 -3.39
C VAL A 27 -8.53 -9.24 -1.93
N VAL A 28 -7.59 -9.85 -1.22
CA VAL A 28 -7.31 -9.51 0.18
C VAL A 28 -5.86 -9.02 0.25
N PRO A 29 -5.63 -7.70 0.20
CA PRO A 29 -4.29 -7.15 0.34
C PRO A 29 -3.78 -7.40 1.76
N ARG A 30 -2.46 -7.56 1.87
CA ARG A 30 -1.73 -7.79 3.11
C ARG A 30 -0.78 -6.64 3.34
N VAL A 31 -0.80 -6.12 4.55
CA VAL A 31 0.15 -5.10 4.99
C VAL A 31 1.26 -5.82 5.76
N LEU A 32 2.48 -5.71 5.26
CA LEU A 32 3.69 -6.26 5.85
C LEU A 32 4.54 -5.12 6.36
N ARG A 33 5.09 -5.30 7.56
CA ARG A 33 6.09 -4.37 8.09
C ARG A 33 7.42 -4.65 7.40
N ASP A 34 8.00 -3.63 6.78
CA ASP A 34 9.26 -3.73 6.05
C ASP A 34 10.17 -2.54 6.41
N GLY A 35 11.17 -2.81 7.25
CA GLY A 35 12.08 -1.79 7.76
C GLY A 35 11.36 -0.65 8.51
N PRO A 36 11.56 0.62 8.10
CA PRO A 36 10.87 1.78 8.68
C PRO A 36 9.44 1.98 8.14
N GLY A 37 9.01 1.18 7.16
CA GLY A 37 7.74 1.37 6.45
C GLY A 37 6.82 0.15 6.46
N PHE A 38 5.82 0.23 5.58
CA PHE A 38 4.79 -0.78 5.36
C PHE A 38 4.72 -1.12 3.88
N ARG A 39 5.03 -2.37 3.53
CA ARG A 39 4.82 -2.90 2.18
C ARG A 39 3.42 -3.49 2.11
N ILE A 40 2.68 -3.13 1.06
CA ILE A 40 1.36 -3.64 0.80
C ILE A 40 1.46 -4.56 -0.41
N GLU A 41 1.03 -5.79 -0.22
CA GLU A 41 0.93 -6.80 -1.26
C GLU A 41 -0.53 -7.13 -1.53
N SER A 42 -0.87 -7.46 -2.76
CA SER A 42 -2.20 -7.95 -3.09
C SER A 42 -2.12 -9.11 -4.06
N PRO A 43 -3.04 -10.08 -3.97
CA PRO A 43 -3.30 -10.97 -5.09
C PRO A 43 -3.63 -10.13 -6.34
N CYS A 44 -3.06 -10.50 -7.47
CA CYS A 44 -3.38 -9.89 -8.76
C CYS A 44 -3.91 -10.93 -9.73
N CYS A 45 -5.12 -10.74 -10.24
CA CYS A 45 -5.72 -11.62 -11.24
C CYS A 45 -5.37 -11.21 -12.68
N SER A 46 -4.63 -10.11 -12.86
CA SER A 46 -4.19 -9.65 -14.17
C SER A 46 -3.13 -10.60 -14.69
N ARG A 47 -3.49 -11.40 -15.71
CA ARG A 47 -2.56 -12.33 -16.38
C ARG A 47 -1.36 -11.64 -17.01
N ASN A 48 -1.46 -10.33 -17.23
CA ASN A 48 -0.39 -9.52 -17.80
C ASN A 48 0.71 -9.21 -16.76
N VAL A 49 0.38 -9.28 -15.47
CA VAL A 49 1.28 -8.97 -14.36
C VAL A 49 1.75 -10.26 -13.69
N ASP A 50 0.81 -11.16 -13.37
CA ASP A 50 1.13 -12.50 -12.89
C ASP A 50 0.14 -13.51 -13.50
N ALA A 51 0.65 -14.39 -14.36
CA ALA A 51 -0.16 -15.38 -15.06
C ALA A 51 -0.80 -16.42 -14.11
N ASN A 52 -0.25 -16.58 -12.89
CA ASN A 52 -0.69 -17.56 -11.90
C ASN A 52 -1.63 -16.98 -10.85
N GLY A 53 -1.91 -15.67 -10.87
CA GLY A 53 -2.75 -15.04 -9.86
C GLY A 53 -2.04 -14.72 -8.54
N GLY A 54 -0.71 -14.59 -8.58
CA GLY A 54 0.18 -14.49 -7.42
C GLY A 54 0.02 -13.19 -6.61
N LEU A 55 0.75 -13.14 -5.49
CA LEU A 55 0.90 -11.92 -4.70
C LEU A 55 1.88 -10.99 -5.40
N ILE A 56 1.45 -9.75 -5.62
CA ILE A 56 2.27 -8.69 -6.17
C ILE A 56 2.42 -7.58 -5.13
N ASP A 57 3.60 -6.98 -5.08
CA ASP A 57 3.81 -5.73 -4.37
C ASP A 57 3.04 -4.63 -5.07
N ILE A 58 2.16 -3.91 -4.37
CA ILE A 58 1.35 -2.84 -4.98
C ILE A 58 1.78 -1.45 -4.50
N ALA A 59 2.16 -1.35 -3.23
CA ALA A 59 2.53 -0.08 -2.62
C ALA A 59 3.56 -0.29 -1.52
N TRP A 60 4.42 0.70 -1.33
CA TRP A 60 5.34 0.77 -0.21
C TRP A 60 5.23 2.16 0.42
N LEU A 61 4.86 2.19 1.70
CA LEU A 61 4.69 3.42 2.47
C LEU A 61 5.87 3.54 3.43
N THR A 62 6.76 4.49 3.21
CA THR A 62 7.83 4.80 4.16
C THR A 62 7.55 6.14 4.84
N ARG A 63 8.06 6.28 6.07
CA ARG A 63 7.97 7.52 6.83
C ARG A 63 9.38 7.99 7.15
N ASP A 64 9.67 9.25 6.89
CA ASP A 64 10.95 9.85 7.25
C ASP A 64 10.99 10.30 8.71
N GLU A 65 12.13 10.87 9.12
CA GLU A 65 12.37 11.35 10.48
C GLU A 65 11.56 12.62 10.80
N ASP A 66 11.23 13.42 9.79
CA ASP A 66 10.38 14.61 9.89
C ASP A 66 8.88 14.27 9.99
N GLY A 67 8.53 13.01 9.71
CA GLY A 67 7.20 12.46 9.83
C GLY A 67 6.37 12.52 8.55
N MET A 68 6.99 12.87 7.41
CA MET A 68 6.40 12.85 6.08
C MET A 68 6.27 11.41 5.58
N TRP A 69 5.18 11.11 4.90
CA TRP A 69 4.95 9.83 4.24
C TRP A 69 5.34 9.89 2.77
N HIS A 70 6.08 8.88 2.36
CA HIS A 70 6.60 8.69 1.01
C HIS A 70 6.01 7.41 0.42
N PRO A 71 4.82 7.48 -0.20
CA PRO A 71 4.26 6.34 -0.91
C PRO A 71 5.03 6.07 -2.19
N SER A 72 5.22 4.80 -2.51
CA SER A 72 5.74 4.35 -3.79
C SER A 72 4.87 3.24 -4.36
N ALA A 73 4.56 3.31 -5.64
CA ALA A 73 3.88 2.23 -6.36
C ALA A 73 4.90 1.30 -7.02
N ARG A 74 4.54 0.05 -7.24
CA ARG A 74 5.41 -0.91 -7.91
C ARG A 74 5.20 -0.83 -9.43
N ASP A 75 6.24 -0.49 -10.18
CA ASP A 75 6.28 -0.73 -11.61
C ASP A 75 6.66 -2.20 -11.85
N HIS A 76 5.70 -2.99 -12.30
CA HIS A 76 5.88 -4.43 -12.54
C HIS A 76 6.61 -4.75 -13.85
N ALA A 77 6.66 -3.81 -14.81
CA ALA A 77 7.41 -4.00 -16.04
C ALA A 77 8.92 -3.86 -15.81
N SER A 78 9.30 -2.89 -14.97
CA SER A 78 10.69 -2.55 -14.65
C SER A 78 11.16 -3.10 -13.31
N HIS A 79 10.26 -3.70 -12.51
CA HIS A 79 10.51 -4.19 -11.14
C HIS A 79 11.10 -3.11 -10.21
N ARG A 80 10.61 -1.86 -10.33
CA ARG A 80 11.10 -0.71 -9.57
C ARG A 80 9.99 -0.08 -8.74
N TRP A 81 10.38 0.60 -7.67
CA TRP A 81 9.48 1.44 -6.90
C TRP A 81 9.46 2.83 -7.53
N MET A 82 8.27 3.32 -7.82
CA MET A 82 8.03 4.64 -8.38
C MET A 82 7.42 5.55 -7.30
N PRO A 83 8.13 6.61 -6.88
CA PRO A 83 7.62 7.52 -5.86
C PRO A 83 6.31 8.16 -6.31
N GLN A 84 5.38 8.28 -5.38
CA GLN A 84 4.08 8.92 -5.54
C GLN A 84 4.04 10.20 -4.70
N HIS A 85 2.91 10.89 -4.74
CA HIS A 85 2.70 12.12 -3.97
C HIS A 85 2.93 11.91 -2.47
N GLU A 86 3.89 12.64 -1.92
CA GLU A 86 4.22 12.66 -0.49
C GLU A 86 3.24 13.52 0.30
N SER A 87 2.88 13.10 1.53
CA SER A 87 2.01 13.89 2.40
C SER A 87 2.33 13.61 3.87
N THR A 88 2.04 14.58 4.75
CA THR A 88 2.09 14.36 6.19
C THR A 88 0.84 13.63 6.71
N ASP A 89 -0.26 13.64 5.94
CA ASP A 89 -1.51 12.97 6.27
C ASP A 89 -1.59 11.58 5.63
N LEU A 90 -1.49 10.54 6.47
CA LEU A 90 -1.64 9.16 6.02
C LEU A 90 -3.05 8.87 5.49
N ALA A 91 -4.09 9.49 6.02
CA ALA A 91 -5.47 9.22 5.58
C ALA A 91 -5.68 9.67 4.12
N GLU A 92 -5.12 10.81 3.73
CA GLU A 92 -5.13 11.33 2.36
C GLU A 92 -4.45 10.35 1.39
N LEU A 93 -3.29 9.82 1.78
CA LEU A 93 -2.57 8.83 0.97
C LEU A 93 -3.35 7.53 0.84
N LEU A 94 -3.98 7.08 1.94
CA LEU A 94 -4.79 5.88 1.94
C LEU A 94 -6.05 6.04 1.08
N ASP A 95 -6.69 7.20 1.06
CA ASP A 95 -7.83 7.47 0.18
C ASP A 95 -7.40 7.40 -1.30
N THR A 96 -6.27 8.04 -1.63
CA THR A 96 -5.68 7.97 -2.98
C THR A 96 -5.41 6.52 -3.40
N LEU A 97 -4.80 5.73 -2.50
CA LEU A 97 -4.50 4.32 -2.73
C LEU A 97 -5.76 3.43 -2.82
N CYS A 98 -6.80 3.71 -2.04
CA CYS A 98 -8.04 2.92 -2.04
C CYS A 98 -8.94 3.23 -3.24
N ILE A 99 -8.94 4.49 -3.71
CA ILE A 99 -9.67 4.88 -4.91
C ILE A 99 -8.90 4.44 -6.17
N ASP A 100 -7.57 4.59 -6.18
CA ASP A 100 -6.65 4.24 -7.26
C ASP A 100 -7.18 4.62 -8.65
N ARG A 101 -7.58 5.90 -8.83
CA ARG A 101 -8.32 6.33 -10.04
C ARG A 101 -7.57 6.07 -11.34
N GLU A 102 -6.25 6.12 -11.28
CA GLU A 102 -5.35 5.97 -12.42
C GLU A 102 -4.79 4.55 -12.55
N CYS A 103 -5.23 3.59 -11.72
CA CYS A 103 -4.74 2.20 -11.69
C CYS A 103 -3.21 2.13 -11.53
N VAL A 104 -2.64 2.96 -10.65
CA VAL A 104 -1.21 3.06 -10.39
C VAL A 104 -0.75 1.93 -9.47
N PHE A 105 -1.59 1.55 -8.49
CA PHE A 105 -1.23 0.56 -7.48
C PHE A 105 -1.65 -0.86 -7.87
N TRP A 106 -2.80 -1.02 -8.54
CA TRP A 106 -3.28 -2.30 -9.06
C TRP A 106 -3.38 -2.27 -10.60
N PRO A 107 -2.33 -2.76 -11.30
CA PRO A 107 -2.31 -2.90 -12.76
C PRO A 107 -3.10 -4.10 -13.31
#